data_AF-A0A8H5GEI2-F1
#
_entry.id   AF-A0A8H5GEI2-F1
#
_cell.length_a   1.000
_cell.length_b   1.000
_cell.length_c   1.000
_cell.angle_alpha   90.00
_cell.angle_beta   90.00
_cell.angle_gamma   90.00
#
_symmetry.space_group_name_H-M   'P 1'
#
loop_
_entity.id
_entity.type
_entity.pdbx_description
1 polymer ?
#
loop_
_entity_poly.entity_id
_entity_poly.type
_entity_poly.pdbx_seq_one_letter_code
_entity_poly.pdbx_strand_id
1 'polypeptide(L)'
;MGHSTLFSGFTPIPVTYSTKATHYIYARSHSVTKKNDALPTGRTLFLVNVPPDATERDLVQLFKGAGTVEKVVFSTDNAEELGRDTEDEDEEEENADSDGGTIAPEGEKPRKRRKVSQKDIPQVKPLPTIPLRTLRKTGGSAHIVFLDTSSHDRAVNLLSKPRPWPATEEPRGLAHYLALYDSLRPPLDVVQEHADTYIEVYEYELAKERQKSQYKKGEAIVDEDGFTLVTRGGAYGQTLGGGVGVASKKFQHTGETRTRNNKKKEKKEKEGFYAFQKAERQRKEILDLKRRWEEDKAKVEQLKASRRFKPY
;
A
#
# COMPACT_ATOMS: atom_id res chain seq x y z
N MET A 1 47.24 -36.13 -12.02
CA MET A 1 47.80 -34.77 -11.85
C MET A 1 47.05 -34.12 -10.71
N GLY A 2 47.72 -33.85 -9.59
CA GLY A 2 47.07 -33.38 -8.37
C GLY A 2 46.44 -32.00 -8.56
N HIS A 3 45.16 -31.87 -8.22
CA HIS A 3 44.52 -30.57 -8.08
C HIS A 3 45.22 -29.83 -6.94
N SER A 4 45.71 -28.61 -7.19
CA SER A 4 46.24 -27.75 -6.12
C SER A 4 45.07 -27.24 -5.28
N THR A 5 44.52 -28.09 -4.43
CA THR A 5 43.48 -27.73 -3.47
C THR A 5 44.11 -26.84 -2.42
N LEU A 6 43.62 -25.61 -2.30
CA LEU A 6 43.92 -24.73 -1.19
C LEU A 6 43.21 -25.22 0.08
N PHE A 7 43.59 -24.61 1.19
CA PHE A 7 43.04 -24.87 2.53
C PHE A 7 41.49 -24.98 2.51
N SER A 8 40.94 -26.00 3.18
CA SER A 8 39.49 -26.25 3.31
C SER A 8 38.75 -26.62 2.00
N GLY A 9 39.42 -27.26 1.04
CA GLY A 9 38.75 -27.85 -0.13
C GLY A 9 38.38 -26.86 -1.23
N PHE A 10 38.94 -25.64 -1.20
CA PHE A 10 38.80 -24.68 -2.28
C PHE A 10 39.83 -24.91 -3.38
N THR A 11 39.39 -24.85 -4.63
CA THR A 11 40.25 -24.90 -5.81
C THR A 11 40.34 -23.51 -6.44
N PRO A 12 41.55 -22.97 -6.65
CA PRO A 12 41.71 -21.67 -7.31
C PRO A 12 41.44 -21.79 -8.81
N ILE A 13 40.67 -20.83 -9.33
CA ILE A 13 40.37 -20.63 -10.74
C ILE A 13 41.07 -19.33 -11.18
N PRO A 14 42.20 -19.42 -11.90
CA PRO A 14 42.84 -18.25 -12.46
C PRO A 14 42.04 -17.71 -13.66
N VAL A 15 41.55 -16.48 -13.53
CA VAL A 15 40.81 -15.76 -14.55
C VAL A 15 41.63 -14.58 -15.04
N THR A 16 41.88 -14.48 -16.34
CA THR A 16 42.68 -13.40 -16.94
C THR A 16 41.76 -12.29 -17.47
N TYR A 17 41.96 -11.06 -17.00
CA TYR A 17 41.25 -9.87 -17.46
C TYR A 17 42.01 -9.14 -18.56
N SER A 18 43.33 -9.17 -18.47
CA SER A 18 44.27 -8.54 -19.38
C SER A 18 45.57 -9.33 -19.35
N THR A 19 46.49 -9.03 -20.26
CA THR A 19 47.82 -9.66 -20.33
C THR A 19 48.64 -9.49 -19.04
N LYS A 20 48.28 -8.49 -18.20
CA LYS A 20 48.99 -8.16 -16.95
C LYS A 20 48.18 -8.42 -15.68
N ALA A 21 46.90 -8.80 -15.79
CA ALA A 21 45.99 -8.88 -14.65
C ALA A 21 45.25 -10.22 -14.61
N THR A 22 45.51 -10.99 -13.56
CA THR A 22 44.86 -12.26 -13.25
C THR A 22 44.13 -12.14 -11.93
N HIS A 23 42.84 -12.45 -11.94
CA HIS A 23 42.00 -12.54 -10.75
C HIS A 23 41.81 -14.02 -10.38
N TYR A 24 41.84 -14.33 -9.09
CA TYR A 24 41.65 -15.70 -8.61
C TYR A 24 40.29 -15.85 -7.96
N ILE A 25 39.43 -16.67 -8.55
CA ILE A 25 38.15 -17.09 -7.95
C ILE A 25 38.39 -18.41 -7.23
N TYR A 26 37.84 -18.59 -6.04
CA TYR A 26 37.98 -19.83 -5.29
C TYR A 26 36.67 -20.60 -5.33
N ALA A 27 36.73 -21.87 -5.73
CA ALA A 27 35.55 -22.69 -5.91
C ALA A 27 35.61 -23.96 -5.07
N ARG A 28 34.48 -24.35 -4.49
CA ARG A 28 34.30 -25.64 -3.81
C ARG A 28 32.91 -26.19 -4.10
N SER A 29 32.75 -27.50 -4.03
CA SER A 29 31.43 -28.12 -4.06
C SER A 29 30.59 -27.63 -2.87
N HIS A 30 29.35 -27.25 -3.12
CA HIS A 30 28.44 -26.84 -2.05
C HIS A 30 27.98 -28.08 -1.27
N SER A 31 28.09 -28.02 0.06
CA SER A 31 27.70 -29.09 0.97
C SER A 31 27.00 -28.48 2.17
N VAL A 32 25.72 -28.79 2.36
CA VAL A 32 24.92 -28.39 3.52
C VAL A 32 24.35 -29.64 4.19
N THR A 33 24.33 -29.64 5.52
CA THR A 33 23.84 -30.77 6.32
C THR A 33 22.32 -30.94 6.19
N LYS A 34 21.58 -29.83 6.00
CA LYS A 34 20.15 -29.80 5.72
C LYS A 34 19.92 -29.73 4.21
N LYS A 35 19.01 -30.55 3.68
CA LYS A 35 18.59 -30.47 2.28
C LYS A 35 17.89 -29.14 2.05
N ASN A 36 18.34 -28.40 1.04
CA ASN A 36 17.70 -27.18 0.59
C ASN A 36 17.41 -27.33 -0.90
N ASP A 37 16.14 -27.30 -1.27
CA ASP A 37 15.71 -27.47 -2.67
C ASP A 37 16.17 -26.32 -3.56
N ALA A 38 16.42 -25.13 -2.99
CA ALA A 38 16.93 -23.99 -3.72
C ALA A 38 18.42 -24.12 -4.09
N LEU A 39 19.20 -24.86 -3.31
CA LEU A 39 20.63 -25.07 -3.49
C LEU A 39 20.97 -26.56 -3.33
N PRO A 40 20.64 -27.40 -4.34
CA PRO A 40 20.79 -28.85 -4.23
C PRO A 40 22.26 -29.27 -4.07
N THR A 41 22.53 -30.09 -3.05
CA THR A 41 23.84 -30.69 -2.81
C THR A 41 24.26 -31.59 -3.99
N GLY A 42 25.51 -31.48 -4.43
CA GLY A 42 26.05 -32.27 -5.56
C GLY A 42 25.72 -31.72 -6.96
N ARG A 43 24.89 -30.68 -7.03
CA ARG A 43 24.58 -29.94 -8.27
C ARG A 43 24.97 -28.45 -8.17
N THR A 44 25.35 -28.00 -6.97
CA THR A 44 25.69 -26.60 -6.69
C THR A 44 27.19 -26.42 -6.43
N LEU A 45 27.80 -25.43 -7.08
CA LEU A 45 29.19 -25.01 -6.88
C LEU A 45 29.21 -23.67 -6.14
N PHE A 46 29.97 -23.61 -5.04
CA PHE A 46 30.17 -22.39 -4.26
C PHE A 46 31.44 -21.67 -4.71
N LEU A 47 31.30 -20.39 -5.06
CA LEU A 47 32.37 -19.50 -5.49
C LEU A 47 32.59 -18.38 -4.47
N VAL A 48 33.84 -18.03 -4.24
CA VAL A 48 34.29 -16.93 -3.38
C VAL A 48 35.26 -16.05 -4.15
N ASN A 49 35.33 -14.78 -3.77
CA ASN A 49 36.11 -13.76 -4.48
C ASN A 49 35.63 -13.62 -5.92
N VAL A 50 34.31 -13.61 -6.12
CA VAL A 50 33.71 -13.34 -7.42
C VAL A 50 33.97 -11.87 -7.78
N PRO A 51 34.40 -11.57 -9.02
CA PRO A 51 34.63 -10.19 -9.45
C PRO A 51 33.41 -9.28 -9.27
N PRO A 52 33.60 -7.99 -8.96
CA PRO A 52 32.50 -7.06 -8.75
C PRO A 52 31.68 -6.81 -10.03
N ASP A 53 32.28 -6.96 -11.20
CA ASP A 53 31.60 -6.83 -12.50
C ASP A 53 31.01 -8.15 -13.00
N ALA A 54 31.00 -9.22 -12.20
CA ALA A 54 30.48 -10.52 -12.62
C ALA A 54 28.95 -10.53 -12.73
N THR A 55 28.47 -10.77 -13.94
CA THR A 55 27.06 -11.02 -14.22
C THR A 55 26.77 -12.52 -14.24
N GLU A 56 25.49 -12.90 -14.16
CA GLU A 56 25.06 -14.28 -14.36
C GLU A 56 25.55 -14.83 -15.72
N ARG A 57 25.39 -14.04 -16.78
CA ARG A 57 25.85 -14.40 -18.13
C ARG A 57 27.35 -14.70 -18.18
N ASP A 58 28.17 -13.92 -17.48
CA ASP A 58 29.62 -14.11 -17.45
C ASP A 58 29.99 -15.43 -16.77
N LEU A 59 29.34 -15.76 -15.65
CA LEU A 59 29.56 -17.03 -14.95
C LEU A 59 29.05 -18.22 -15.77
N VAL A 60 27.90 -18.10 -16.42
CA VAL A 60 27.39 -19.13 -17.35
C VAL A 60 28.38 -19.36 -18.51
N GLN A 61 28.95 -18.30 -19.08
CA GLN A 61 29.96 -18.42 -20.13
C GLN A 61 31.27 -19.05 -19.62
N LEU A 62 31.70 -18.69 -18.41
CA LEU A 62 32.90 -19.27 -17.79
C LEU A 62 32.77 -20.80 -17.61
N PHE A 63 31.58 -21.27 -17.21
CA PHE A 63 31.28 -22.68 -16.94
C PHE A 63 30.60 -23.44 -18.10
N LYS A 64 30.41 -22.80 -19.26
CA LYS A 64 29.78 -23.42 -20.45
C LYS A 64 30.42 -24.74 -20.87
N GLY A 65 31.74 -24.89 -20.67
CA GLY A 65 32.48 -26.12 -20.98
C GLY A 65 32.21 -27.28 -20.00
N ALA A 66 31.61 -27.02 -18.85
CA ALA A 66 31.28 -28.01 -17.84
C ALA A 66 29.86 -28.57 -18.01
N GLY A 67 28.91 -27.76 -18.49
CA GLY A 67 27.54 -28.17 -18.76
C GLY A 67 26.57 -26.99 -18.71
N THR A 68 25.27 -27.31 -18.73
CA THR A 68 24.19 -26.31 -18.65
C THR A 68 24.04 -25.85 -17.21
N VAL A 69 24.02 -24.53 -17.01
CA VAL A 69 23.71 -23.89 -15.72
C VAL A 69 22.22 -23.62 -15.68
N GLU A 70 21.57 -23.97 -14.57
CA GLU A 70 20.15 -23.70 -14.31
C GLU A 70 19.95 -22.30 -13.74
N LYS A 71 20.72 -21.95 -12.71
CA LYS A 71 20.60 -20.66 -12.00
C LYS A 71 21.92 -20.25 -11.40
N VAL A 72 22.17 -18.94 -11.35
CA VAL A 72 23.26 -18.36 -10.55
C VAL A 72 22.66 -17.49 -9.45
N VAL A 73 23.05 -17.76 -8.20
CA VAL A 73 22.59 -17.02 -7.02
C VAL A 73 23.78 -16.30 -6.41
N PHE A 74 23.74 -14.96 -6.33
CA PHE A 74 24.79 -14.19 -5.68
C PHE A 74 24.41 -13.88 -4.23
N SER A 75 25.40 -13.88 -3.34
CA SER A 75 25.14 -13.65 -1.91
C SER A 75 24.59 -12.25 -1.61
N THR A 76 24.82 -11.26 -2.48
CA THR A 76 24.24 -9.92 -2.35
C THR A 76 22.74 -9.91 -2.57
N ASP A 77 22.26 -10.77 -3.46
CA ASP A 77 20.86 -10.78 -3.89
C ASP A 77 20.00 -11.48 -2.81
N ASN A 78 20.62 -12.39 -2.05
CA ASN A 78 20.04 -13.06 -0.88
C ASN A 78 19.99 -12.20 0.40
N ALA A 79 20.73 -11.09 0.47
CA ALA A 79 20.75 -10.26 1.68
C ALA A 79 19.41 -9.54 1.93
N GLU A 80 18.59 -9.35 0.88
CA GLU A 80 17.23 -8.80 1.00
C GLU A 80 16.20 -9.89 1.40
N GLU A 81 16.47 -11.17 1.15
CA GLU A 81 15.57 -12.29 1.50
C GLU A 81 15.85 -12.91 2.88
N LEU A 82 17.09 -12.86 3.38
CA LEU A 82 17.50 -13.50 4.65
C LEU A 82 17.50 -12.56 5.87
N GLY A 83 17.05 -11.32 5.72
CA GLY A 83 16.92 -10.35 6.81
C GLY A 83 15.67 -10.53 7.69
N ARG A 84 14.95 -11.66 7.58
CA ARG A 84 13.67 -11.88 8.28
C ARG A 84 13.62 -13.09 9.22
N ASP A 85 14.71 -13.87 9.33
CA ASP A 85 14.68 -15.16 10.05
C ASP A 85 15.51 -15.20 11.35
N THR A 86 15.91 -14.06 11.94
CA THR A 86 16.76 -14.12 13.16
C THR A 86 16.39 -13.23 14.33
N GLU A 87 15.26 -12.53 14.38
CA GLU A 87 14.86 -11.84 15.62
C GLU A 87 13.34 -11.98 15.86
N ASP A 88 13.04 -12.78 16.89
CA ASP A 88 11.85 -12.83 17.73
C ASP A 88 10.48 -13.05 17.07
N GLU A 89 9.88 -14.22 17.31
CA GLU A 89 8.44 -14.30 17.57
C GLU A 89 8.12 -15.60 18.33
N ASP A 90 7.77 -15.41 19.60
CA ASP A 90 7.32 -16.41 20.55
C ASP A 90 6.08 -17.16 20.04
N GLU A 91 6.07 -18.46 20.30
CA GLU A 91 4.96 -19.36 20.04
C GLU A 91 3.78 -19.04 20.98
N GLU A 92 2.68 -18.51 20.44
CA GLU A 92 1.35 -18.66 21.04
C GLU A 92 0.41 -19.35 20.04
N GLU A 93 0.16 -20.63 20.30
CA GLU A 93 -0.91 -21.41 19.70
C GLU A 93 -2.27 -20.87 20.18
N GLU A 94 -3.10 -20.38 19.26
CA GLU A 94 -4.56 -20.35 19.46
C GLU A 94 -5.28 -21.10 18.34
N ASN A 95 -5.92 -22.18 18.75
CA ASN A 95 -6.85 -22.98 17.98
C ASN A 95 -8.11 -22.17 17.68
N ALA A 96 -8.53 -22.12 16.41
CA ALA A 96 -9.90 -21.77 16.04
C ALA A 96 -10.31 -22.55 14.78
N ASP A 97 -11.14 -23.58 15.02
CA ASP A 97 -12.01 -24.19 14.04
C ASP A 97 -12.80 -23.13 13.27
N SER A 98 -12.82 -23.20 11.94
CA SER A 98 -13.95 -22.71 11.15
C SER A 98 -14.10 -23.51 9.86
N ASP A 99 -15.18 -24.27 9.88
CA ASP A 99 -15.83 -25.06 8.86
C ASP A 99 -15.86 -24.42 7.45
N GLY A 100 -15.63 -25.27 6.46
CA GLY A 100 -15.65 -24.96 5.04
C GLY A 100 -17.01 -25.23 4.42
N GLY A 101 -17.60 -24.21 3.81
CA GLY A 101 -18.81 -24.34 3.00
C GLY A 101 -18.83 -23.32 1.87
N THR A 102 -18.14 -23.62 0.77
CA THR A 102 -18.21 -22.83 -0.47
C THR A 102 -19.43 -23.28 -1.27
N ILE A 103 -20.41 -22.40 -1.44
CA ILE A 103 -21.50 -22.57 -2.42
C ILE A 103 -21.41 -21.41 -3.41
N ALA A 104 -21.08 -21.73 -4.65
CA ALA A 104 -21.12 -20.82 -5.79
C ALA A 104 -22.55 -20.73 -6.33
N PRO A 105 -23.06 -19.55 -6.72
CA PRO A 105 -24.20 -19.47 -7.63
C PRO A 105 -23.71 -19.34 -9.08
N GLU A 106 -24.10 -20.32 -9.88
CA GLU A 106 -24.07 -20.29 -11.35
C GLU A 106 -25.11 -19.29 -11.90
N GLY A 107 -24.72 -18.59 -12.96
CA GLY A 107 -25.64 -18.32 -14.08
C GLY A 107 -26.12 -16.88 -14.26
N GLU A 108 -25.27 -16.02 -14.83
CA GLU A 108 -25.75 -14.87 -15.61
C GLU A 108 -25.20 -14.88 -17.05
N LYS A 109 -26.13 -14.76 -18.01
CA LYS A 109 -25.92 -14.88 -19.45
C LYS A 109 -25.06 -13.73 -20.01
N PRO A 110 -24.17 -13.98 -20.99
CA PRO A 110 -23.28 -12.95 -21.51
C PRO A 110 -24.04 -11.93 -22.35
N ARG A 111 -24.16 -10.69 -21.84
CA ARG A 111 -24.63 -9.55 -22.63
C ARG A 111 -23.59 -9.23 -23.71
N LYS A 112 -24.04 -9.15 -24.97
CA LYS A 112 -23.23 -8.77 -26.15
C LYS A 112 -22.42 -7.51 -25.85
N ARG A 113 -21.10 -7.66 -25.76
CA ARG A 113 -20.15 -6.56 -25.65
C ARG A 113 -20.26 -5.71 -26.92
N ARG A 114 -20.89 -4.54 -26.81
CA ARG A 114 -20.70 -3.48 -27.82
C ARG A 114 -19.21 -3.20 -27.85
N LYS A 115 -18.59 -3.38 -29.02
CA LYS A 115 -17.20 -3.03 -29.30
C LYS A 115 -17.11 -1.50 -29.20
N VAL A 116 -16.90 -0.99 -27.98
CA VAL A 116 -16.52 0.40 -27.77
C VAL A 116 -15.18 0.53 -28.46
N SER A 117 -15.09 1.45 -29.42
CA SER A 117 -13.84 1.86 -30.06
C SER A 117 -12.77 1.93 -28.98
N GLN A 118 -11.73 1.13 -29.14
CA GLN A 118 -10.57 1.06 -28.28
C GLN A 118 -9.92 2.44 -28.32
N LYS A 119 -10.39 3.36 -27.45
CA LYS A 119 -9.69 4.60 -27.18
C LYS A 119 -8.42 4.14 -26.50
N ASP A 120 -7.31 4.33 -27.19
CA ASP A 120 -5.99 3.94 -26.71
C ASP A 120 -5.83 4.49 -25.30
N ILE A 121 -5.65 3.58 -24.34
CA ILE A 121 -5.36 3.96 -22.96
C ILE A 121 -4.01 4.68 -23.05
N PRO A 122 -3.90 5.94 -22.59
CA PRO A 122 -2.62 6.64 -22.61
C PRO A 122 -1.59 5.78 -21.88
N GLN A 123 -0.37 5.70 -22.44
CA GLN A 123 0.74 4.96 -21.87
C GLN A 123 1.84 5.94 -21.50
N VAL A 124 2.42 5.75 -20.32
CA VAL A 124 3.54 6.57 -19.85
C VAL A 124 4.74 6.29 -20.75
N LYS A 125 5.33 7.35 -21.34
CA LYS A 125 6.61 7.24 -22.03
C LYS A 125 7.72 7.12 -20.99
N PRO A 126 8.43 5.97 -20.88
CA PRO A 126 9.44 5.78 -19.86
C PRO A 126 10.67 6.67 -20.12
N LEU A 127 11.39 7.01 -19.05
CA LEU A 127 12.68 7.68 -19.17
C LEU A 127 13.70 6.74 -19.87
N PRO A 128 14.63 7.29 -20.67
CA PRO A 128 15.65 6.51 -21.34
C PRO A 128 16.60 5.93 -20.31
N THR A 129 16.52 4.62 -20.09
CA THR A 129 17.47 3.89 -19.26
C THR A 129 18.45 3.16 -20.16
N ILE A 130 19.74 3.43 -19.96
CA ILE A 130 20.80 2.66 -20.61
C ILE A 130 20.99 1.40 -19.76
N PRO A 131 20.91 0.18 -20.33
CA PRO A 131 21.18 -1.04 -19.58
C PRO A 131 22.67 -1.05 -19.20
N LEU A 132 22.95 -0.67 -17.96
CA LEU A 132 24.29 -0.69 -17.39
C LEU A 132 24.50 -1.96 -16.59
N ARG A 133 25.72 -2.46 -16.60
CA ARG A 133 26.12 -3.60 -15.79
C ARG A 133 25.96 -3.30 -14.31
N THR A 134 25.30 -4.20 -13.58
CA THR A 134 25.21 -4.14 -12.12
C THR A 134 26.57 -4.50 -11.51
N LEU A 135 27.18 -3.57 -10.79
CA LEU A 135 28.42 -3.80 -10.05
C LEU A 135 28.10 -4.25 -8.62
N ARG A 136 28.79 -5.29 -8.16
CA ARG A 136 28.66 -5.90 -6.84
C ARG A 136 29.82 -5.50 -5.93
N LYS A 137 29.67 -5.79 -4.63
CA LYS A 137 30.74 -5.63 -3.64
C LYS A 137 31.93 -6.55 -3.99
N THR A 138 33.13 -6.07 -3.76
CA THR A 138 34.36 -6.86 -3.93
C THR A 138 34.40 -8.02 -2.95
N GLY A 139 34.95 -9.17 -3.38
CA GLY A 139 35.07 -10.34 -2.52
C GLY A 139 33.76 -11.12 -2.32
N GLY A 140 32.72 -10.82 -3.09
CA GLY A 140 31.42 -11.49 -3.00
C GLY A 140 31.50 -13.00 -3.28
N SER A 141 30.46 -13.70 -2.86
CA SER A 141 30.28 -15.14 -3.12
C SER A 141 29.08 -15.38 -4.05
N ALA A 142 29.13 -16.50 -4.78
CA ALA A 142 28.06 -16.93 -5.66
C ALA A 142 27.87 -18.45 -5.59
N HIS A 143 26.64 -18.90 -5.80
CA HIS A 143 26.29 -20.31 -5.97
C HIS A 143 25.86 -20.52 -7.42
N ILE A 144 26.48 -21.48 -8.08
CA ILE A 144 26.10 -21.88 -9.43
C ILE A 144 25.40 -23.23 -9.33
N VAL A 145 24.13 -23.27 -9.70
CA VAL A 145 23.35 -24.51 -9.76
C VAL A 145 23.40 -25.01 -11.21
N PHE A 146 24.02 -26.17 -11.43
CA PHE A 146 24.03 -26.82 -12.74
C PHE A 146 22.68 -27.45 -13.05
N LEU A 147 22.43 -27.97 -14.26
CA LEU A 147 21.23 -28.76 -14.56
C LEU A 147 21.38 -30.23 -14.10
N ASP A 148 22.57 -30.78 -14.25
CA ASP A 148 22.87 -32.19 -13.96
C ASP A 148 24.04 -32.32 -12.97
N THR A 149 24.05 -33.39 -12.17
CA THR A 149 25.18 -33.72 -11.27
C THR A 149 26.48 -33.97 -12.04
N SER A 150 26.40 -34.57 -13.23
CA SER A 150 27.54 -34.77 -14.13
C SER A 150 28.18 -33.45 -14.60
N SER A 151 27.38 -32.39 -14.71
CA SER A 151 27.87 -31.05 -15.08
C SER A 151 28.64 -30.40 -13.94
N HIS A 152 28.20 -30.61 -12.69
CA HIS A 152 28.94 -30.21 -11.50
C HIS A 152 30.31 -30.90 -11.41
N ASP A 153 30.36 -32.23 -11.60
CA ASP A 153 31.63 -32.97 -11.51
C ASP A 153 32.61 -32.57 -12.62
N ARG A 154 32.09 -32.32 -13.83
CA ARG A 154 32.90 -31.73 -14.92
C ARG A 154 33.40 -30.33 -14.55
N ALA A 155 32.57 -29.51 -13.90
CA ALA A 155 32.96 -28.17 -13.49
C ALA A 155 34.13 -28.21 -12.50
N VAL A 156 34.06 -29.06 -11.48
CA VAL A 156 35.12 -29.25 -10.48
C VAL A 156 36.45 -29.69 -11.13
N ASN A 157 36.38 -30.55 -12.14
CA ASN A 157 37.56 -30.98 -12.90
C ASN A 157 38.14 -29.88 -13.82
N LEU A 158 37.32 -28.90 -14.20
CA LEU A 158 37.68 -27.84 -15.15
C LEU A 158 38.37 -26.63 -14.50
N LEU A 159 38.34 -26.55 -13.16
CA LEU A 159 38.72 -25.37 -12.36
C LEU A 159 40.20 -24.98 -12.45
N SER A 160 41.09 -25.94 -12.72
CA SER A 160 42.54 -25.73 -12.64
C SER A 160 43.15 -25.02 -13.86
N LYS A 161 42.40 -24.87 -14.95
CA LYS A 161 42.91 -24.29 -16.20
C LYS A 161 42.66 -22.77 -16.24
N PRO A 162 43.69 -21.94 -16.51
CA PRO A 162 43.51 -20.50 -16.70
C PRO A 162 42.53 -20.21 -17.84
N ARG A 163 41.61 -19.26 -17.62
CA ARG A 163 40.60 -18.86 -18.61
C ARG A 163 40.54 -17.35 -18.75
N PRO A 164 40.27 -16.82 -19.96
CA PRO A 164 39.93 -15.41 -20.10
C PRO A 164 38.58 -15.13 -19.45
N TRP A 165 38.48 -14.01 -18.75
CA TRP A 165 37.18 -13.49 -18.33
C TRP A 165 36.39 -13.10 -19.58
N PRO A 166 35.09 -13.42 -19.68
CA PRO A 166 34.29 -13.06 -20.83
C PRO A 166 34.31 -11.55 -21.08
N ALA A 167 34.64 -11.18 -22.31
CA ALA A 167 34.55 -9.81 -22.79
C ALA A 167 33.13 -9.55 -23.27
N THR A 168 32.52 -8.50 -22.74
CA THR A 168 31.17 -8.04 -23.11
C THR A 168 31.30 -6.63 -23.65
N GLU A 169 30.50 -6.27 -24.64
CA GLU A 169 30.49 -4.94 -25.28
C GLU A 169 30.00 -3.81 -24.34
N GLU A 170 29.47 -4.16 -23.17
CA GLU A 170 29.06 -3.21 -22.13
C GLU A 170 30.23 -2.37 -21.62
N PRO A 171 30.02 -1.08 -21.34
CA PRO A 171 31.07 -0.22 -20.80
C PRO A 171 31.52 -0.70 -19.42
N ARG A 172 32.83 -0.67 -19.18
CA ARG A 172 33.46 -1.08 -17.91
C ARG A 172 34.35 0.05 -17.38
N GLY A 173 34.64 0.01 -16.07
CA GLY A 173 35.53 0.98 -15.44
C GLY A 173 35.03 2.42 -15.60
N LEU A 174 35.88 3.33 -16.07
CA LEU A 174 35.52 4.74 -16.23
C LEU A 174 34.38 4.95 -17.23
N ALA A 175 34.35 4.20 -18.34
CA ALA A 175 33.29 4.31 -19.34
C ALA A 175 31.90 3.95 -18.76
N HIS A 176 31.85 2.99 -17.82
CA HIS A 176 30.62 2.64 -17.11
C HIS A 176 30.11 3.82 -16.29
N TYR A 177 30.98 4.45 -15.51
CA TYR A 177 30.61 5.57 -14.66
C TYR A 177 30.22 6.82 -15.46
N LEU A 178 30.83 7.06 -16.62
CA LEU A 178 30.40 8.12 -17.53
C LEU A 178 29.00 7.85 -18.09
N ALA A 179 28.76 6.64 -18.61
CA ALA A 179 27.42 6.28 -19.09
C ALA A 179 26.36 6.33 -17.98
N LEU A 180 26.73 5.95 -16.74
CA LEU A 180 25.87 6.10 -15.56
C LEU A 180 25.59 7.58 -15.26
N TYR A 181 26.63 8.41 -15.28
CA TYR A 181 26.51 9.85 -15.05
C TYR A 181 25.54 10.52 -16.04
N ASP A 182 25.64 10.15 -17.32
CA ASP A 182 24.77 10.64 -18.40
C ASP A 182 23.35 10.11 -18.24
N SER A 183 23.18 8.82 -17.90
CA SER A 183 21.86 8.21 -17.70
C SER A 183 21.06 8.83 -16.54
N LEU A 184 21.75 9.32 -15.51
CA LEU A 184 21.13 10.03 -14.38
C LEU A 184 20.75 11.47 -14.70
N ARG A 185 21.16 12.00 -15.87
CA ARG A 185 20.89 13.39 -16.30
C ARG A 185 20.27 13.40 -17.70
N PRO A 186 19.07 12.80 -17.87
CA PRO A 186 18.36 12.90 -19.14
C PRO A 186 18.04 14.38 -19.46
N PRO A 187 17.92 14.72 -20.75
CA PRO A 187 17.56 16.07 -21.17
C PRO A 187 16.15 16.44 -20.67
N LEU A 188 15.93 17.74 -20.44
CA LEU A 188 14.68 18.26 -19.89
C LEU A 188 13.45 17.86 -20.71
N ASP A 189 13.57 17.89 -22.04
CA ASP A 189 12.49 17.55 -22.97
C ASP A 189 11.92 16.15 -22.71
N VAL A 190 12.80 15.17 -22.48
CA VAL A 190 12.41 13.78 -22.24
C VAL A 190 11.78 13.60 -20.85
N VAL A 191 12.29 14.33 -19.86
CA VAL A 191 11.71 14.35 -18.50
C VAL A 191 10.31 14.98 -18.53
N GLN A 192 10.14 16.05 -19.30
CA GLN A 192 8.86 16.70 -19.50
C GLN A 192 7.86 15.76 -20.18
N GLU A 193 8.25 15.10 -21.28
CA GLU A 193 7.37 14.13 -21.94
C GLU A 193 6.94 12.98 -21.02
N HIS A 194 7.85 12.47 -20.18
CA HIS A 194 7.51 11.46 -19.18
C HIS A 194 6.49 12.01 -18.16
N ALA A 195 6.69 13.22 -17.64
CA ALA A 195 5.79 13.84 -16.67
C ALA A 195 4.40 14.13 -17.27
N ASP A 196 4.35 14.69 -18.47
CA ASP A 196 3.10 15.01 -19.17
C ASP A 196 2.31 13.72 -19.45
N THR A 197 2.95 12.69 -20.01
CA THR A 197 2.27 11.40 -20.25
C THR A 197 1.83 10.71 -18.96
N TYR A 198 2.59 10.84 -17.87
CA TYR A 198 2.17 10.35 -16.55
C TYR A 198 0.91 11.05 -16.04
N ILE A 199 0.81 12.37 -16.20
CA ILE A 199 -0.38 13.15 -15.85
C ILE A 199 -1.57 12.73 -16.72
N GLU A 200 -1.37 12.54 -18.02
CA GLU A 200 -2.44 12.07 -18.92
C GLU A 200 -3.01 10.70 -18.51
N VAL A 201 -2.15 9.75 -18.12
CA VAL A 201 -2.59 8.45 -17.59
C VAL A 201 -3.40 8.65 -16.31
N TYR A 202 -2.90 9.45 -15.38
CA TYR A 202 -3.60 9.73 -14.13
C TYR A 202 -4.97 10.39 -14.35
N GLU A 203 -5.05 11.40 -15.23
CA GLU A 203 -6.30 12.07 -15.57
C GLU A 203 -7.30 11.12 -16.25
N TYR A 204 -6.82 10.23 -17.11
CA TYR A 204 -7.63 9.20 -17.74
C TYR A 204 -8.21 8.22 -16.71
N GLU A 205 -7.40 7.76 -15.76
CA GLU A 205 -7.84 6.90 -14.67
C GLU A 205 -8.87 7.59 -13.77
N LEU A 206 -8.59 8.84 -13.39
CA LEU A 206 -9.51 9.66 -12.59
C LEU A 206 -10.84 9.90 -13.30
N ALA A 207 -10.83 10.17 -14.60
CA ALA A 207 -12.03 10.32 -15.41
C ALA A 207 -12.83 9.00 -15.50
N LYS A 208 -12.15 7.86 -15.63
CA LYS A 208 -12.77 6.53 -15.63
C LYS A 208 -13.44 6.23 -14.29
N GLU A 209 -12.83 6.58 -13.16
CA GLU A 209 -13.44 6.45 -11.83
C GLU A 209 -14.65 7.36 -11.63
N ARG A 210 -14.56 8.62 -12.10
CA ARG A 210 -15.70 9.56 -12.11
C ARG A 210 -16.86 9.03 -12.96
N GLN A 211 -16.58 8.46 -14.13
CA GLN A 211 -17.62 7.83 -14.96
C GLN A 211 -18.23 6.62 -14.25
N LYS A 212 -17.42 5.70 -13.71
CA LYS A 212 -17.93 4.54 -12.95
C LYS A 212 -18.82 4.96 -11.77
N SER A 213 -18.45 6.01 -11.06
CA SER A 213 -19.28 6.54 -9.96
C SER A 213 -20.52 7.28 -10.45
N GLN A 214 -20.49 7.96 -11.60
CA GLN A 214 -21.68 8.53 -12.23
C GLN A 214 -22.67 7.45 -12.69
N TYR A 215 -22.21 6.36 -13.32
CA TYR A 215 -23.09 5.25 -13.70
C TYR A 215 -23.73 4.57 -12.47
N LYS A 216 -23.03 4.52 -11.34
CA LYS A 216 -23.59 4.07 -10.05
C LYS A 216 -24.58 5.07 -9.42
N LYS A 217 -24.62 6.33 -9.85
CA LYS A 217 -25.67 7.30 -9.44
C LYS A 217 -26.95 7.03 -10.23
N GLY A 218 -27.67 5.96 -9.90
CA GLY A 218 -28.99 5.68 -10.48
C GLY A 218 -29.39 4.21 -10.49
N GLU A 219 -28.41 3.30 -10.43
CA GLU A 219 -28.66 1.88 -10.24
C GLU A 219 -28.68 1.58 -8.74
N ALA A 220 -29.82 1.14 -8.21
CA ALA A 220 -29.90 0.66 -6.84
C ALA A 220 -29.07 -0.61 -6.72
N ILE A 221 -27.97 -0.55 -5.96
CA ILE A 221 -27.25 -1.74 -5.56
C ILE A 221 -28.17 -2.44 -4.56
N VAL A 222 -28.77 -3.55 -5.00
CA VAL A 222 -29.67 -4.41 -4.21
C VAL A 222 -28.82 -5.57 -3.71
N ASP A 223 -28.73 -5.73 -2.40
CA ASP A 223 -28.04 -6.87 -1.78
C ASP A 223 -28.82 -8.18 -2.00
N GLU A 224 -28.22 -9.34 -1.73
CA GLU A 224 -28.81 -10.67 -1.94
C GLU A 224 -30.15 -10.89 -1.18
N ASP A 225 -30.37 -10.14 -0.10
CA ASP A 225 -31.61 -10.10 0.69
C ASP A 225 -32.67 -9.08 0.19
N GLY A 226 -32.44 -8.44 -0.96
CA GLY A 226 -33.41 -7.52 -1.57
C GLY A 226 -33.43 -6.09 -0.99
N PHE A 227 -32.47 -5.73 -0.14
CA PHE A 227 -32.35 -4.37 0.42
C PHE A 227 -31.51 -3.46 -0.49
N THR A 228 -32.00 -2.25 -0.77
CA THR A 228 -31.29 -1.25 -1.58
C THR A 228 -30.36 -0.36 -0.74
N LEU A 229 -29.07 -0.32 -1.04
CA LEU A 229 -28.10 0.54 -0.36
C LEU A 229 -28.27 2.03 -0.75
N VAL A 230 -28.70 2.88 0.19
CA VAL A 230 -28.88 4.33 -0.04
C VAL A 230 -27.53 5.05 0.04
N THR A 231 -26.88 5.24 -1.11
CA THR A 231 -25.69 6.09 -1.20
C THR A 231 -26.05 7.58 -1.34
N ARG A 232 -25.41 8.42 -0.54
CA ARG A 232 -25.54 9.89 -0.54
C ARG A 232 -24.93 10.48 -1.84
N GLY A 233 -25.70 10.65 -2.92
CA GLY A 233 -25.24 11.24 -4.19
C GLY A 233 -26.08 12.43 -4.71
N GLY A 234 -25.46 13.59 -4.96
CA GLY A 234 -26.13 14.83 -5.43
C GLY A 234 -26.74 14.68 -6.84
N ALA A 235 -27.86 15.35 -7.18
CA ALA A 235 -28.00 16.81 -7.36
C ALA A 235 -29.11 17.49 -6.51
N TYR A 236 -29.74 16.77 -5.58
CA TYR A 236 -30.64 17.34 -4.57
C TYR A 236 -30.06 17.07 -3.16
N GLY A 237 -29.02 17.82 -2.78
CA GLY A 237 -28.55 17.91 -1.39
C GLY A 237 -27.71 16.75 -0.85
N GLN A 238 -26.68 16.32 -1.59
CA GLN A 238 -25.81 15.23 -1.18
C GLN A 238 -24.35 15.53 -1.56
N THR A 239 -23.49 15.74 -0.56
CA THR A 239 -22.05 16.01 -0.72
C THR A 239 -21.26 14.74 -0.96
N LEU A 240 -20.43 14.75 -2.01
CA LEU A 240 -19.32 13.83 -2.25
C LEU A 240 -18.06 14.70 -2.45
N GLY A 241 -17.11 14.60 -1.53
CA GLY A 241 -15.82 15.29 -1.55
C GLY A 241 -15.70 16.41 -0.52
N GLY A 242 -15.11 16.11 0.64
CA GLY A 242 -14.80 17.07 1.71
C GLY A 242 -15.35 16.59 3.05
N GLY A 243 -14.48 16.02 3.89
CA GLY A 243 -14.82 15.24 5.08
C GLY A 243 -15.82 15.89 6.03
N VAL A 244 -16.80 15.11 6.48
CA VAL A 244 -17.64 15.43 7.64
C VAL A 244 -17.91 14.11 8.37
N GLY A 245 -17.49 14.06 9.64
CA GLY A 245 -17.61 12.90 10.51
C GLY A 245 -19.03 12.37 10.59
N VAL A 246 -19.14 11.04 10.64
CA VAL A 246 -20.38 10.33 10.94
C VAL A 246 -20.77 10.66 12.38
N ALA A 247 -21.49 11.77 12.55
CA ALA A 247 -22.16 12.07 13.81
C ALA A 247 -23.22 10.99 14.05
N SER A 248 -22.99 10.19 15.07
CA SER A 248 -23.84 9.14 15.63
C SER A 248 -25.28 9.62 15.86
N LYS A 249 -26.13 9.50 14.85
CA LYS A 249 -27.56 9.81 14.99
C LYS A 249 -28.32 8.51 15.22
N LYS A 250 -28.54 8.19 16.50
CA LYS A 250 -29.40 7.08 16.93
C LYS A 250 -30.80 7.23 16.29
N PHE A 251 -31.24 6.16 15.65
CA PHE A 251 -32.56 6.02 15.01
C PHE A 251 -33.68 6.18 16.04
N GLN A 252 -34.68 7.02 15.77
CA GLN A 252 -35.90 7.16 16.58
C GLN A 252 -37.10 6.66 15.77
N HIS A 253 -37.93 5.82 16.42
CA HIS A 253 -38.97 4.98 15.82
C HIS A 253 -40.22 5.73 15.29
N THR A 254 -40.33 7.05 15.42
CA THR A 254 -41.58 7.76 15.07
C THR A 254 -41.39 8.62 13.83
N GLY A 255 -41.84 8.08 12.70
CA GLY A 255 -41.82 8.73 11.40
C GLY A 255 -42.78 9.92 11.33
N GLU A 256 -42.24 11.14 11.43
CA GLU A 256 -42.88 12.34 10.90
C GLU A 256 -41.80 13.34 10.44
N THR A 257 -41.62 13.46 9.12
CA THR A 257 -40.77 14.51 8.52
C THR A 257 -41.64 15.72 8.18
N ARG A 258 -41.57 16.77 9.00
CA ARG A 258 -42.05 18.11 8.64
C ARG A 258 -40.89 19.06 8.38
N THR A 259 -41.02 19.78 7.27
CA THR A 259 -40.11 20.71 6.63
C THR A 259 -39.46 21.74 7.56
N ARG A 260 -38.18 21.99 7.30
CA ARG A 260 -37.30 22.92 8.01
C ARG A 260 -37.81 24.36 7.88
N ASN A 261 -38.14 24.97 9.01
CA ASN A 261 -38.03 26.42 9.19
C ASN A 261 -36.98 26.70 10.28
N ASN A 262 -35.97 27.47 9.91
CA ASN A 262 -34.82 27.87 10.72
C ASN A 262 -35.23 28.92 11.76
N LYS A 263 -36.03 28.50 12.75
CA LYS A 263 -36.14 29.20 14.03
C LYS A 263 -35.76 28.20 15.10
N LYS A 264 -34.83 28.57 15.98
CA LYS A 264 -34.57 27.83 17.23
C LYS A 264 -35.94 27.52 17.83
N LYS A 265 -36.36 26.25 17.81
CA LYS A 265 -37.57 25.82 18.50
C LYS A 265 -37.31 26.05 19.97
N GLU A 266 -37.86 27.12 20.52
CA GLU A 266 -38.06 27.22 21.95
C GLU A 266 -38.78 25.94 22.38
N LYS A 267 -38.27 25.30 23.44
CA LYS A 267 -38.87 24.09 23.97
C LYS A 267 -40.33 24.43 24.24
N LYS A 268 -41.25 23.77 23.52
CA LYS A 268 -42.69 23.89 23.77
C LYS A 268 -43.00 23.16 25.07
N GLU A 269 -42.55 23.72 26.18
CA GLU A 269 -43.05 23.34 27.50
C GLU A 269 -44.50 23.83 27.55
N LYS A 270 -45.44 22.90 27.73
CA LYS A 270 -46.86 23.25 27.80
C LYS A 270 -47.10 23.95 29.14
N GLU A 271 -47.23 25.28 29.12
CA GLU A 271 -47.64 26.04 30.32
C GLU A 271 -49.05 25.62 30.76
N GLY A 272 -49.21 25.33 32.05
CA GLY A 272 -50.48 24.93 32.66
C GLY A 272 -50.79 23.43 32.67
N PHE A 273 -49.88 22.57 32.19
CA PHE A 273 -50.10 21.12 32.16
C PHE A 273 -49.93 20.47 33.54
N TYR A 274 -48.93 20.91 34.31
CA TYR A 274 -48.60 20.29 35.60
C TYR A 274 -49.31 20.99 36.77
N ALA A 275 -49.70 20.19 37.78
CA ALA A 275 -50.37 20.69 38.98
C ALA A 275 -49.56 21.76 39.73
N PHE A 276 -48.22 21.63 39.75
CA PHE A 276 -47.35 22.62 40.41
C PHE A 276 -47.41 24.00 39.74
N GLN A 277 -47.58 24.06 38.41
CA GLN A 277 -47.70 25.33 37.66
C GLN A 277 -49.02 26.05 37.98
N LYS A 278 -50.08 25.29 38.29
CA LYS A 278 -51.36 25.87 38.76
C LYS A 278 -51.22 26.43 40.18
N ALA A 279 -50.58 25.68 41.08
CA ALA A 279 -50.35 26.11 42.46
C ALA A 279 -49.44 27.36 42.54
N GLU A 280 -48.40 27.42 41.73
CA GLU A 280 -47.49 28.57 41.68
C GLU A 280 -48.18 29.84 41.15
N ARG A 281 -49.04 29.70 40.14
CA ARG A 281 -49.86 30.82 39.63
C ARG A 281 -50.80 31.37 40.70
N GLN A 282 -51.50 30.51 41.42
CA GLN A 282 -52.39 30.93 42.52
C GLN A 282 -51.63 31.63 43.64
N ARG A 283 -50.44 31.12 44.01
CA ARG A 283 -49.58 31.80 45.00
C ARG A 283 -49.17 33.19 44.53
N LYS A 284 -48.81 33.33 43.26
CA LYS A 284 -48.42 34.62 42.68
C LYS A 284 -49.59 35.62 42.67
N GLU A 285 -50.78 35.16 42.28
CA GLU A 285 -52.00 35.98 42.32
C GLU A 285 -52.33 36.46 43.74
N ILE A 286 -52.19 35.60 44.76
CA ILE A 286 -52.39 35.98 46.17
C ILE A 286 -51.33 37.02 46.61
N LEU A 287 -50.08 36.85 46.19
CA LEU A 287 -49.00 37.79 46.50
C LEU A 287 -49.25 39.16 45.86
N ASP A 288 -49.66 39.19 44.60
CA ASP A 288 -49.97 40.42 43.88
C ASP A 288 -51.19 41.14 44.47
N LEU A 289 -52.21 40.40 44.93
CA LEU A 289 -53.35 40.98 45.67
C LEU A 289 -52.90 41.63 46.98
N LYS A 290 -52.03 40.97 47.76
CA LYS A 290 -51.48 41.54 48.99
C LYS A 290 -50.70 42.82 48.71
N ARG A 291 -49.85 42.81 47.69
CA ARG A 291 -49.09 43.99 47.27
C ARG A 291 -50.01 45.16 46.87
N ARG A 292 -51.02 44.90 46.05
CA ARG A 292 -52.01 45.93 45.66
C ARG A 292 -52.78 46.47 46.86
N TRP A 293 -53.11 45.61 47.81
CA TRP A 293 -53.79 46.03 49.04
C TRP A 293 -52.90 46.93 49.91
N GLU A 294 -51.61 46.62 50.04
CA GLU A 294 -50.65 47.48 50.74
C GLU A 294 -50.49 48.82 50.03
N GLU A 295 -50.41 48.82 48.69
CA GLU A 295 -50.34 50.05 47.88
C GLU A 295 -51.60 50.90 48.06
N ASP A 296 -52.79 50.30 48.03
CA ASP A 296 -54.05 51.03 48.22
C ASP A 296 -54.24 51.48 49.68
N LYS A 297 -53.79 50.69 50.66
CA LYS A 297 -53.75 51.13 52.07
C LYS A 297 -52.84 52.34 52.24
N ALA A 298 -51.66 52.34 51.62
CA ALA A 298 -50.74 53.46 51.65
C ALA A 298 -51.34 54.71 50.97
N LYS A 299 -52.03 54.55 49.83
CA LYS A 299 -52.76 55.66 49.18
C LYS A 299 -53.87 56.20 50.08
N VAL A 300 -54.63 55.34 50.74
CA VAL A 300 -55.69 55.76 51.66
C VAL A 300 -55.09 56.49 52.88
N GLU A 301 -53.96 56.04 53.41
CA GLU A 301 -53.24 56.75 54.48
C GLU A 301 -52.77 58.14 54.02
N GLN A 302 -52.24 58.27 52.79
CA GLN A 302 -51.90 59.58 52.21
C GLN A 302 -53.13 60.49 52.03
N LEU A 303 -54.27 59.94 51.61
CA LEU A 303 -55.53 60.67 51.47
C LEU A 303 -56.13 61.08 52.83
N LYS A 304 -55.97 60.25 53.87
CA LYS A 304 -56.35 60.57 55.25
C LYS A 304 -55.44 61.65 55.84
N ALA A 305 -54.14 61.57 55.64
CA ALA A 305 -53.17 62.58 56.06
C ALA A 305 -53.45 63.95 55.42
N SER A 306 -53.85 63.96 54.14
CA SER A 306 -54.27 65.17 53.43
C SER A 306 -55.72 65.63 53.70
N ARG A 307 -56.42 64.99 54.67
CA ARG A 307 -57.81 65.28 55.11
C ARG A 307 -58.84 65.30 53.97
N ARG A 308 -58.54 64.66 52.84
CA ARG A 308 -59.41 64.57 51.65
C ARG A 308 -60.12 63.22 51.50
N PHE A 309 -59.92 62.31 52.46
CA PHE A 309 -60.57 61.01 52.48
C PHE A 309 -62.04 61.12 52.93
N LYS A 310 -62.98 60.71 52.07
CA LYS A 310 -64.42 60.59 52.36
C LYS A 310 -64.80 59.11 52.35
N PRO A 311 -65.07 58.49 53.50
CA PRO A 311 -65.56 57.12 53.53
C PRO A 311 -67.06 57.09 53.16
N TYR A 312 -67.38 56.33 52.11
CA TYR A 312 -68.70 56.11 51.48
C TYR A 312 -69.17 57.21 50.51
#